data_AF-A0A1H4GL69-F1
#
_entry.id   AF-A0A1H4GL69-F1
#
_cell.length_a   1.000
_cell.length_b   1.000
_cell.length_c   1.000
_cell.angle_alpha   90.00
_cell.angle_beta   90.00
_cell.angle_gamma   90.00
#
_symmetry.space_group_name_H-M   'P 1'
#
loop_
_entity.id
_entity.type
_entity.pdbx_description
1 polymer ?
#
loop_
_entity_poly.entity_id
_entity_poly.type
_entity_poly.pdbx_seq_one_letter_code
_entity_poly.pdbx_strand_id
1 'polypeptide(L)' 'MIHLYIDTNAYLTFYHMSSDDLEELKKLDVLIKDKRIKLYLPQQTIDEFRRNREVKIADALKRFKEEKLTNQFLELLT' A
#
# COMPACT_ATOMS: atom_id res chain seq x y z
N MET A 1 -1.36 15.88 20.93
CA MET A 1 -1.84 14.56 20.45
C MET A 1 -2.53 14.78 19.12
N ILE A 2 -2.10 14.07 18.08
CA ILE A 2 -2.60 14.22 16.72
C ILE A 2 -3.69 13.17 16.49
N HIS A 3 -4.77 13.57 15.84
CA HIS A 3 -5.86 12.70 15.44
C HIS A 3 -5.74 12.42 13.95
N LEU A 4 -5.57 11.14 13.60
CA LEU A 4 -5.31 10.73 12.22
C LEU A 4 -6.42 9.79 11.76
N TYR A 5 -6.89 10.01 10.54
CA TYR A 5 -7.70 9.08 9.78
C TYR A 5 -7.00 8.88 8.43
N ILE A 6 -6.96 7.64 7.96
CA ILE A 6 -6.40 7.28 6.66
C ILE A 6 -7.54 6.70 5.83
N ASP A 7 -7.75 7.29 4.65
CA ASP A 7 -8.75 6.80 3.71
C ASP A 7 -8.39 5.42 3.17
N THR A 8 -9.39 4.64 2.79
CA THR A 8 -9.20 3.32 2.19
C THR A 8 -8.25 3.36 0.99
N ASN A 9 -8.35 4.38 0.12
CA ASN A 9 -7.49 4.47 -1.05
C ASN A 9 -6.02 4.69 -0.67
N ALA A 10 -5.75 5.47 0.38
CA ALA A 10 -4.40 5.63 0.91
C ALA A 10 -3.85 4.33 1.49
N TYR A 11 -4.68 3.49 2.13
CA TYR A 11 -4.22 2.14 2.52
C TYR A 11 -3.92 1.24 1.32
N LEU A 12 -4.69 1.37 0.23
CA LEU A 12 -4.50 0.54 -0.96
C LEU A 12 -3.25 0.92 -1.75
N THR A 13 -2.75 2.16 -1.64
CA THR A 13 -1.47 2.53 -2.28
C THR A 13 -0.29 1.78 -1.69
N PHE A 14 -0.40 1.23 -0.48
CA PHE A 14 0.66 0.45 0.17
C PHE A 14 1.01 -0.84 -0.59
N TYR A 15 0.11 -1.37 -1.44
CA TYR A 15 0.42 -2.52 -2.31
C TYR A 15 1.35 -2.17 -3.48
N HIS A 16 1.56 -0.88 -3.74
CA HIS A 16 2.42 -0.39 -4.83
C HIS A 16 3.63 0.39 -4.30
N MET A 17 3.80 0.45 -2.98
CA MET A 17 4.90 1.15 -2.33
C MET A 17 6.23 0.40 -2.49
N SER A 18 7.30 1.16 -2.69
CA SER A 18 8.67 0.63 -2.71
C SER A 18 9.15 0.27 -1.30
N SER A 19 10.31 -0.39 -1.19
CA SER A 19 10.94 -0.69 0.11
C SER A 19 11.15 0.57 0.96
N ASP A 20 11.42 1.70 0.32
CA ASP A 20 11.74 2.96 0.98
C ASP A 20 10.47 3.61 1.57
N ASP A 21 9.35 3.49 0.87
CA ASP A 21 8.05 3.98 1.33
C ASP A 21 7.53 3.20 2.56
N LEU A 22 7.90 1.92 2.68
CA LEU A 22 7.55 1.10 3.85
C LEU A 22 8.26 1.57 5.13
N GLU A 23 9.39 2.27 5.01
CA GLU A 23 10.13 2.78 6.17
C GLU A 23 9.39 3.96 6.83
N GLU A 24 8.68 4.77 6.07
CA GLU A 24 7.81 5.83 6.60
C GLU A 24 6.63 5.26 7.39
N LEU A 25 6.08 4.11 6.98
CA LEU A 25 5.02 3.43 7.72
C LEU A 25 5.49 2.95 9.09
N LYS A 26 6.75 2.52 9.22
CA LYS A 26 7.32 2.17 10.52
C LYS A 26 7.41 3.37 11.45
N LYS A 27 7.72 4.57 10.94
CA LYS A 27 7.71 5.79 11.75
C LYS A 27 6.31 6.12 12.27
N LEU A 28 5.28 5.93 11.44
CA LEU A 28 3.90 6.10 11.86
C LEU A 28 3.52 5.12 13.00
N ASP A 29 3.92 3.85 12.90
CA ASP A 29 3.69 2.84 13.95
C ASP A 29 4.33 3.24 15.29
N VAL A 30 5.56 3.75 15.28
CA VAL A 30 6.24 4.28 16.49
C VAL A 30 5.44 5.42 17.12
N LEU A 31 4.98 6.39 16.31
CA LEU A 31 4.22 7.53 16.82
C LEU A 31 2.85 7.16 17.40
N ILE A 32 2.23 6.08 16.89
CA ILE A 32 1.00 5.52 17.45
C ILE A 32 1.28 4.84 18.78
N LYS A 33 2.34 4.02 18.86
CA LYS A 33 2.76 3.32 20.10
C LYS A 33 3.13 4.30 21.21
N ASP A 34 3.79 5.39 20.86
CA ASP A 34 4.13 6.49 21.76
C ASP A 34 2.91 7.34 22.18
N LYS A 35 1.70 7.00 21.73
CA LYS A 35 0.44 7.72 21.98
C LYS A 35 0.47 9.18 21.52
N ARG A 36 1.37 9.52 20.59
CA ARG A 36 1.44 10.85 19.98
C ARG A 36 0.39 11.01 18.89
N ILE A 37 0.05 9.92 18.21
CA ILE A 37 -1.02 9.82 17.21
C ILE A 37 -2.09 8.87 17.71
N LYS A 38 -3.35 9.31 17.63
CA LYS A 38 -4.53 8.45 17.74
C LYS A 38 -5.07 8.20 16.34
N LEU A 39 -4.84 6.99 15.84
CA LEU A 39 -5.36 6.53 14.56
C LEU A 39 -6.81 6.06 14.72
N TYR A 40 -7.70 6.59 13.90
CA TYR A 40 -9.08 6.12 13.79
C TYR A 40 -9.20 5.15 12.62
N LEU A 41 -9.79 3.99 12.88
CA LEU A 41 -10.08 2.98 11.88
C LEU A 41 -11.56 2.57 11.96
N PRO A 42 -12.48 3.34 11.33
CA PRO A 42 -13.90 3.00 11.25
C PRO A 42 -14.11 1.65 10.54
N GLN A 43 -15.19 0.96 10.92
CA GLN A 43 -15.55 -0.33 10.30
C GLN A 43 -15.76 -0.20 8.78
N GLN A 44 -16.36 0.90 8.33
CA GLN A 44 -16.55 1.18 6.90
C GLN A 44 -15.24 1.17 6.11
N THR A 45 -14.17 1.74 6.66
CA THR A 45 -12.83 1.74 6.05
C THR A 45 -12.28 0.32 5.96
N ILE A 46 -12.49 -0.50 7.00
CA ILE A 46 -12.06 -1.91 7.00
C ILE A 46 -12.82 -2.70 5.91
N ASP A 47 -14.13 -2.48 5.80
CA ASP A 47 -14.99 -3.20 4.85
C ASP A 47 -14.67 -2.82 3.40
N GLU A 48 -14.48 -1.52 3.15
CA GLU A 48 -14.05 -1.02 1.84
C GLU A 48 -12.65 -1.52 1.48
N PHE A 49 -11.72 -1.51 2.44
CA PHE A 49 -10.37 -2.03 2.22
C PHE A 49 -10.43 -3.51 1.84
N ARG A 50 -11.18 -4.33 2.58
CA ARG A 50 -11.34 -5.76 2.29
C ARG A 50 -11.94 -6.01 0.91
N ARG A 51 -12.99 -5.26 0.54
CA ARG A 51 -13.65 -5.38 -0.78
C ARG A 51 -12.72 -5.02 -1.93
N ASN A 52 -11.95 -3.94 -1.79
CA ASN A 52 -11.11 -3.43 -2.86
C ASN A 52 -9.75 -4.13 -2.93
N ARG A 53 -9.34 -4.84 -1.87
CA ARG A 53 -8.03 -5.51 -1.75
C ARG A 53 -7.76 -6.49 -2.87
N GLU A 54 -8.72 -7.38 -3.17
CA GLU A 54 -8.52 -8.45 -4.16
C GLU A 54 -8.29 -7.89 -5.56
N VAL A 55 -9.05 -6.86 -5.93
CA VAL A 55 -8.88 -6.14 -7.20
C VAL A 55 -7.50 -5.50 -7.29
N LYS A 56 -7.06 -4.82 -6.22
CA LYS A 56 -5.73 -4.16 -6.21
C LYS A 56 -4.56 -5.13 -6.24
N ILE A 57 -4.66 -6.27 -5.56
CA ILE A 57 -3.64 -7.33 -5.65
C ILE A 57 -3.59 -7.91 -7.06
N ALA A 58 -4.74 -8.18 -7.67
CA ALA A 58 -4.80 -8.69 -9.05
C ALA A 58 -4.15 -7.70 -10.05
N ASP A 59 -4.45 -6.40 -9.91
CA ASP A 59 -3.84 -5.34 -10.72
C ASP A 59 -2.31 -5.27 -10.53
N ALA A 60 -1.84 -5.31 -9.27
CA ALA A 60 -0.40 -5.29 -8.97
C ALA A 60 0.34 -6.49 -9.59
N LEU A 61 -0.23 -7.69 -9.46
CA LEU A 61 0.32 -8.91 -10.06
C LEU A 61 0.33 -8.86 -11.59
N LYS A 62 -0.70 -8.27 -12.20
CA LYS A 62 -0.76 -8.08 -13.65
C LYS A 62 0.38 -7.16 -14.13
N ARG A 63 0.55 -5.99 -13.50
CA ARG A 63 1.62 -5.04 -13.85
C ARG A 63 3.01 -5.66 -13.68
N PHE A 64 3.24 -6.39 -12.59
CA PHE A 64 4.51 -7.09 -12.36
C PHE A 64 4.81 -8.12 -13.46
N LYS A 65 3.80 -8.85 -13.95
CA LYS A 65 3.96 -9.78 -15.08
C LYS A 65 4.27 -9.04 -16.39
N GLU A 66 3.57 -7.94 -16.66
CA GLU A 66 3.78 -7.11 -17.86
C GLU A 66 5.18 -6.48 -17.87
N GLU A 67 5.67 -5.98 -16.73
CA GLU A 67 7.03 -5.46 -16.58
C GLU A 67 8.10 -6.54 -16.85
N LYS A 68 7.91 -7.76 -16.34
CA LYS A 68 8.82 -8.89 -16.64
C LYS A 68 8.84 -9.26 -18.12
N LEU A 69 7.68 -9.31 -18.77
CA LEU A 69 7.57 -9.60 -20.21
C LEU A 69 8.29 -8.55 -21.05
N THR A 70 8.18 -7.28 -20.67
CA THR A 70 8.82 -6.17 -21.38
C THR A 70 10.34 -6.24 -21.25
N ASN A 71 10.86 -6.52 -20.05
CA ASN A 71 12.31 -6.62 -19.83
C ASN A 71 12.92 -7.85 -20.54
N GLN A 72 12.26 -9.00 -20.56
CA GLN A 72 12.73 -10.18 -21.30
C GLN A 72 12.79 -9.95 -22.82
N PHE A 73 11.84 -9.19 -23.38
CA PHE A 73 11.88 -8.87 -24.81
C PHE A 73 13.04 -7.93 -25.16
N LEU A 74 13.37 -6.97 -24.29
CA LEU A 74 14.48 -6.06 -24.49
C LEU A 74 15.84 -6.77 -24.41
N GLU A 75 16.01 -7.75 -23.49
CA GLU A 75 17.23 -8.55 -23.38
C GLU A 75 17.49 -9.44 -24.61
N LEU A 76 16.45 -9.83 -25.36
CA LEU A 76 16.60 -10.62 -26.60
C LEU A 76 17.01 -9.79 -27.82
N LEU A 77 16.94 -8.45 -27.74
CA LEU A 77 17.24 -7.52 -28.82
C LEU A 77 18.62 -6.84 -28.69
N THR A 78 19.37 -7.15 -27.62
CA THR A 78 20.75 -6.69 -27.35
C THR A 78 21.73 -7.84 -27.37
#